data_AF-A0A094JTW4-F1
#
_entry.id   AF-A0A094JTW4-F1
#
_cell.length_a   1.000
_cell.length_b   1.000
_cell.length_c   1.000
_cell.angle_alpha   90.00
_cell.angle_beta   90.00
_cell.angle_gamma   90.00
#
_symmetry.space_group_name_H-M   'P 1'
#
loop_
_entity.id
_entity.type
_entity.pdbx_description
1 polymer ?
#
loop_
_entity_poly.entity_id
_entity_poly.type
_entity_poly.pdbx_seq_one_letter_code
_entity_poly.pdbx_strand_id
1 'polypeptide(L)'
;MSNQEKQEISIVDEFGKEITFIVEPFTLSESMNYDKVSVFSYQHLFPYGKSTYQVKATTPYMGISYFIDVNIPNNIEQSQIIKAYSYDYWIIGGTLNNITLNHTDQTAKFSADVSWLGGLGGANVYVKAILSGNLLTISTRM
;
A
#
# COMPACT_ATOMS: atom_id res chain seq x y z
N MET A 1 10.44 30.17 -10.05
CA MET A 1 9.03 30.60 -10.01
C MET A 1 8.19 29.34 -10.05
N SER A 2 7.38 29.13 -9.02
CA SER A 2 6.63 27.90 -8.71
C SER A 2 5.35 27.85 -9.56
N ASN A 3 5.09 26.72 -10.22
CA ASN A 3 3.79 26.44 -10.84
C ASN A 3 3.30 25.06 -10.34
N GLN A 4 2.82 25.03 -9.09
CA GLN A 4 2.12 23.90 -8.47
C GLN A 4 0.60 24.07 -8.66
N GLU A 5 0.12 24.24 -9.89
CA GLU A 5 -1.31 24.36 -10.14
C GLU A 5 -1.92 22.98 -10.38
N LYS A 6 -2.79 22.58 -9.43
CA LYS A 6 -3.75 21.48 -9.56
C LYS A 6 -4.51 21.66 -10.88
N GLN A 7 -4.47 20.65 -11.75
CA GLN A 7 -5.23 20.68 -13.00
C GLN A 7 -6.51 19.86 -12.82
N GLU A 8 -7.65 20.53 -12.93
CA GLU A 8 -8.96 19.91 -12.93
C GLU A 8 -9.53 19.94 -14.35
N ILE A 9 -9.93 18.77 -14.86
CA ILE A 9 -10.62 18.62 -16.13
C ILE A 9 -11.98 18.00 -15.82
N SER A 10 -13.05 18.79 -15.89
CA SER A 10 -14.42 18.27 -15.86
C SER A 10 -14.88 17.97 -17.28
N ILE A 11 -15.30 16.72 -17.52
CA ILE A 11 -16.02 16.32 -18.74
C ILE A 11 -17.39 15.81 -18.34
N VAL A 12 -18.39 16.05 -19.19
CA VAL A 12 -19.71 15.43 -19.06
C VAL A 12 -19.74 14.24 -20.01
N ASP A 13 -20.04 13.04 -19.48
CA ASP A 13 -20.14 11.84 -20.29
C ASP A 13 -21.42 11.81 -21.15
N GLU A 14 -21.53 10.79 -22.01
CA GLU A 14 -22.68 10.58 -22.90
C GLU A 14 -24.02 10.34 -22.15
N PHE A 15 -23.98 10.14 -20.83
CA PHE A 15 -25.15 9.95 -19.96
C PHE A 15 -25.45 11.19 -19.10
N GLY A 16 -24.77 12.32 -19.34
CA GLY A 16 -24.98 13.56 -18.60
C GLY A 16 -24.35 13.57 -17.21
N LYS A 17 -23.46 12.62 -16.90
CA LYS A 17 -22.75 12.56 -15.63
C LYS A 17 -21.45 13.36 -15.72
N GLU A 18 -21.26 14.26 -14.78
CA GLU A 18 -20.02 15.02 -14.65
C GLU A 18 -18.92 14.12 -14.08
N ILE A 19 -17.82 14.01 -14.82
CA ILE A 19 -16.60 13.29 -14.46
C ILE A 19 -15.49 14.33 -14.33
N THR A 20 -14.97 14.50 -13.12
CA THR A 20 -13.84 15.39 -12.86
C THR A 20 -12.56 14.56 -12.74
N PHE A 21 -11.62 14.79 -13.64
CA PHE A 21 -10.25 14.30 -13.55
C PHE A 21 -9.40 15.34 -12.83
N ILE A 22 -8.80 14.94 -11.72
CA ILE A 22 -7.89 15.79 -10.96
C ILE A 22 -6.48 15.24 -11.14
N VAL A 23 -5.61 16.03 -11.75
CA VAL A 23 -4.18 15.73 -11.89
C VAL A 23 -3.43 16.61 -10.91
N GLU A 24 -2.95 16.00 -9.83
CA GLU A 24 -2.13 16.65 -8.82
C GLU A 24 -0.65 16.25 -9.03
N PRO A 25 0.25 17.20 -9.33
CA PRO A 25 1.68 16.91 -9.32
C PRO A 25 2.12 16.65 -7.88
N PHE A 26 2.62 15.45 -7.59
CA PHE A 26 3.24 15.17 -6.31
C PHE A 26 4.76 15.38 -6.42
N THR A 27 5.31 16.24 -5.57
CA THR A 27 6.75 16.32 -5.35
C THR A 27 7.14 15.26 -4.32
N LEU A 28 8.03 14.34 -4.70
CA LEU A 28 8.82 13.55 -3.75
C LEU A 28 9.85 14.47 -3.08
N SER A 29 9.38 15.31 -2.16
CA SER A 29 10.24 16.11 -1.28
C SER A 29 10.15 15.54 0.13
N GLU A 30 11.31 15.13 0.66
CA GLU A 30 11.49 14.72 2.05
C GLU A 30 10.96 15.78 3.02
N SER A 31 9.81 15.49 3.61
CA SER A 31 9.39 15.80 4.98
C SER A 31 7.90 15.46 5.08
N MET A 32 7.60 14.22 5.46
CA MET A 32 6.24 13.82 5.78
C MET A 32 5.74 14.65 6.96
N ASN A 33 4.85 15.60 6.67
CA ASN A 33 4.09 16.32 7.66
C ASN A 33 2.89 15.43 8.05
N TYR A 34 2.91 14.89 9.27
CA TYR A 34 2.01 13.85 9.79
C TYR A 34 0.61 14.37 10.20
N ASP A 35 0.17 15.51 9.70
CA ASP A 35 -1.16 16.02 10.00
C ASP A 35 -2.15 15.64 8.89
N LYS A 36 -2.96 14.61 9.19
CA LYS A 36 -4.13 14.09 8.45
C LYS A 36 -3.86 12.90 7.52
N VAL A 37 -3.46 11.78 8.11
CA VAL A 37 -4.06 10.42 8.03
C VAL A 37 -3.13 9.55 8.87
N SER A 38 -3.61 8.92 9.94
CA SER A 38 -2.79 8.05 10.81
C SER A 38 -2.42 6.75 10.08
N VAL A 39 -1.48 6.82 9.13
CA VAL A 39 -0.89 5.64 8.50
C VAL A 39 0.13 5.09 9.48
N PHE A 40 -0.21 4.00 10.15
CA PHE A 40 0.74 3.26 10.98
C PHE A 40 1.85 2.70 10.07
N SER A 41 3.01 3.35 10.07
CA SER A 41 4.19 2.88 9.34
C SER A 41 5.05 2.01 10.25
N TYR A 42 4.95 0.69 10.10
CA TYR A 42 5.89 -0.23 10.75
C TYR A 42 7.16 -0.32 9.92
N GLN A 43 8.31 -0.21 10.57
CA GLN A 43 9.62 -0.28 9.92
C GLN A 43 10.40 -1.51 10.39
N HIS A 44 11.16 -2.12 9.48
CA HIS A 44 12.05 -3.23 9.78
C HIS A 44 13.36 -3.09 9.00
N LEU A 45 14.49 -3.17 9.70
CA LEU A 45 15.82 -3.13 9.10
C LEU A 45 16.34 -4.55 8.89
N PHE A 46 16.68 -4.88 7.64
CA PHE A 46 17.22 -6.19 7.30
C PHE A 46 18.74 -6.25 7.44
N PRO A 47 19.30 -7.39 7.91
CA PRO A 47 20.72 -7.67 7.76
C PRO A 47 21.06 -7.96 6.30
N TYR A 48 22.36 -7.92 5.97
CA TYR A 48 22.84 -8.39 4.67
C TYR A 48 22.55 -9.88 4.46
N GLY A 49 22.27 -10.26 3.21
CA GLY A 49 21.95 -11.61 2.79
C GLY A 49 20.46 -11.79 2.51
N LYS A 50 20.04 -13.06 2.46
CA LYS A 50 18.65 -13.44 2.23
C LYS A 50 17.91 -13.56 3.56
N SER A 51 16.70 -13.05 3.62
CA SER A 51 15.84 -13.12 4.80
C SER A 51 14.39 -13.29 4.38
N THR A 52 13.63 -14.01 5.20
CA THR A 52 12.17 -14.11 5.07
C THR A 52 11.54 -13.23 6.15
N TYR A 53 10.51 -12.49 5.79
CA TYR A 53 9.79 -11.61 6.71
C TYR A 53 8.29 -11.74 6.55
N GLN A 54 7.57 -11.76 7.67
CA GLN A 54 6.11 -11.72 7.66
C GLN A 54 5.64 -10.26 7.72
N VAL A 55 5.12 -9.77 6.60
CA VAL A 55 4.43 -8.49 6.55
C VAL A 55 3.06 -8.70 7.17
N LYS A 56 2.73 -7.94 8.20
CA LYS A 56 1.45 -8.02 8.88
C LYS A 56 0.94 -6.66 9.31
N ALA A 57 -0.37 -6.48 9.28
CA ALA A 57 -1.03 -5.33 9.85
C ALA A 57 -2.40 -5.74 10.41
N THR A 58 -2.77 -5.11 11.52
CA THR A 58 -3.99 -5.45 12.25
C THR A 58 -4.67 -4.19 12.77
N THR A 59 -5.99 -4.14 12.64
CA THR A 59 -6.90 -3.24 13.37
C THR A 59 -7.75 -4.10 14.31
N PRO A 60 -8.62 -3.50 15.15
CA PRO A 60 -9.58 -4.27 15.94
C PRO A 60 -10.58 -5.10 15.11
N TYR A 61 -10.81 -4.74 13.83
CA TYR A 61 -11.86 -5.34 13.00
C TYR A 61 -11.33 -6.15 11.82
N MET A 62 -10.03 -6.06 11.51
CA MET A 62 -9.40 -6.88 10.50
C MET A 62 -7.91 -7.09 10.73
N GLY A 63 -7.38 -8.17 10.19
CA GLY A 63 -5.95 -8.42 10.11
C GLY A 63 -5.60 -9.03 8.77
N ILE A 64 -4.44 -8.65 8.26
CA ILE A 64 -3.90 -9.13 6.98
C ILE A 64 -2.43 -9.43 7.21
N SER A 65 -1.96 -10.57 6.68
CA SER A 65 -0.55 -10.92 6.67
C SER A 65 -0.14 -11.68 5.41
N TYR A 66 1.14 -11.61 5.06
CA TYR A 66 1.77 -12.41 4.01
C TYR A 66 3.28 -12.48 4.24
N PHE A 67 3.96 -13.39 3.55
CA PHE A 67 5.41 -13.54 3.61
C PHE A 67 6.08 -12.90 2.40
N ILE A 68 7.27 -12.34 2.64
CA ILE A 68 8.19 -11.91 1.59
C ILE A 68 9.56 -12.53 1.81
N ASP A 69 10.22 -12.89 0.71
CA ASP A 69 11.65 -13.17 0.70
C ASP A 69 12.39 -11.95 0.19
N VAL A 70 13.44 -11.53 0.90
CA VAL A 70 14.21 -10.32 0.60
C VAL A 70 15.68 -10.70 0.48
N ASN A 71 16.41 -10.05 -0.43
CA ASN A 71 17.86 -10.16 -0.54
C ASN A 71 18.50 -8.77 -0.45
N ILE A 72 19.34 -8.57 0.55
CA ILE A 72 20.08 -7.34 0.81
C ILE A 72 21.57 -7.61 0.55
N PRO A 73 22.11 -7.31 -0.64
CA PRO A 73 23.53 -7.46 -0.90
C PRO A 73 24.33 -6.34 -0.22
N ASN A 74 25.67 -6.44 -0.22
CA ASN A 74 26.54 -5.41 0.34
C ASN A 74 26.33 -4.02 -0.30
N ASN A 75 25.90 -3.98 -1.58
CA ASN A 75 25.42 -2.76 -2.21
C ASN A 75 23.89 -2.66 -2.06
N ILE A 76 23.44 -1.90 -1.06
CA ILE A 76 22.00 -1.79 -0.71
C ILE A 76 21.11 -1.23 -1.83
N GLU A 77 21.67 -0.57 -2.86
CA GLU A 77 20.89 -0.12 -4.02
C GLU A 77 20.35 -1.29 -4.86
N GLN A 78 20.95 -2.48 -4.72
CA GLN A 78 20.54 -3.71 -5.39
C GLN A 78 19.65 -4.61 -4.50
N SER A 79 19.21 -4.08 -3.36
CA SER A 79 18.26 -4.78 -2.51
C SER A 79 16.96 -5.04 -3.24
N GLN A 80 16.39 -6.22 -3.03
CA GLN A 80 15.16 -6.61 -3.71
C GLN A 80 14.28 -7.56 -2.88
N ILE A 81 12.98 -7.44 -3.08
CA ILE A 81 11.97 -8.43 -2.73
C ILE A 81 11.95 -9.48 -3.84
N ILE A 82 12.35 -10.71 -3.50
CA ILE A 82 12.45 -11.81 -4.45
C ILE A 82 11.08 -12.42 -4.71
N LYS A 83 10.25 -12.57 -3.67
CA LYS A 83 8.93 -13.20 -3.72
C LYS A 83 8.01 -12.58 -2.68
N ALA A 84 6.71 -12.59 -2.98
CA ALA A 84 5.64 -12.45 -2.00
C ALA A 84 4.70 -13.65 -2.11
N TYR A 85 4.36 -14.27 -0.97
CA TYR A 85 3.61 -15.53 -0.97
C TYR A 85 2.84 -15.75 0.34
N SER A 86 1.96 -16.75 0.33
CA SER A 86 1.19 -17.24 1.49
C SER A 86 0.53 -16.12 2.30
N TYR A 87 -0.53 -15.54 1.76
CA TYR A 87 -1.31 -14.54 2.47
C TYR A 87 -2.40 -15.18 3.34
N ASP A 88 -2.76 -14.50 4.41
CA ASP A 88 -3.86 -14.82 5.30
C ASP A 88 -4.56 -13.55 5.77
N TYR A 89 -5.86 -13.63 6.09
CA TYR A 89 -6.64 -12.51 6.55
C TYR A 89 -7.83 -12.94 7.42
N TRP A 90 -8.26 -12.03 8.28
CA TRP A 90 -9.53 -12.12 9.01
C TRP A 90 -10.22 -10.76 9.00
N ILE A 91 -11.55 -10.78 9.03
CA ILE A 91 -12.38 -9.57 9.06
C ILE A 91 -13.64 -9.84 9.87
N ILE A 92 -14.06 -8.86 10.67
CA ILE A 92 -15.29 -8.89 11.45
C ILE A 92 -16.27 -7.90 10.82
N GLY A 93 -17.52 -8.34 10.59
CA GLY A 93 -18.57 -7.45 10.12
C GLY A 93 -18.49 -7.08 8.63
N GLY A 94 -17.71 -7.82 7.83
CA GLY A 94 -17.59 -7.61 6.39
C GLY A 94 -16.99 -8.81 5.66
N THR A 95 -16.73 -8.65 4.37
CA THR A 95 -16.06 -9.63 3.50
C THR A 95 -15.00 -8.94 2.65
N LEU A 96 -13.95 -9.67 2.27
CA LEU A 96 -12.94 -9.21 1.30
C LEU A 96 -13.15 -9.92 -0.03
N ASN A 97 -13.21 -9.14 -1.11
CA ASN A 97 -13.37 -9.60 -2.49
C ASN A 97 -12.17 -9.16 -3.34
N ASN A 98 -12.02 -9.73 -4.54
CA ASN A 98 -10.96 -9.37 -5.49
C ASN A 98 -9.56 -9.34 -4.87
N ILE A 99 -9.26 -10.34 -4.04
CA ILE A 99 -7.99 -10.40 -3.30
C ILE A 99 -6.84 -10.64 -4.28
N THR A 100 -5.80 -9.81 -4.17
CA THR A 100 -4.57 -9.92 -4.96
C THR A 100 -3.36 -9.77 -4.06
N LEU A 101 -2.34 -10.60 -4.30
CA LEU A 101 -0.99 -10.41 -3.77
C LEU A 101 -0.03 -10.29 -4.95
N ASN A 102 0.61 -9.13 -5.09
CA ASN A 102 1.57 -8.86 -6.16
C ASN A 102 2.86 -8.29 -5.58
N HIS A 103 3.96 -8.47 -6.30
CA HIS A 103 5.24 -7.86 -5.94
C HIS A 103 6.03 -7.35 -7.15
N THR A 104 6.96 -6.46 -6.84
CA THR A 104 8.08 -6.00 -7.65
C THR A 104 9.33 -6.07 -6.79
N ASP A 105 10.49 -5.75 -7.36
CA ASP A 105 11.76 -5.75 -6.62
C ASP A 105 11.74 -4.84 -5.39
N GLN A 106 10.94 -3.78 -5.37
CA GLN A 106 10.90 -2.83 -4.23
C GLN A 106 9.58 -2.83 -3.47
N THR A 107 8.55 -3.50 -3.96
CA THR A 107 7.23 -3.45 -3.32
C THR A 107 6.56 -4.81 -3.30
N ALA A 108 5.88 -5.12 -2.20
CA ALA A 108 4.93 -6.22 -2.13
C ALA A 108 3.60 -5.64 -1.62
N LYS A 109 2.48 -6.05 -2.22
CA LYS A 109 1.18 -5.49 -1.89
C LYS A 109 0.11 -6.57 -1.89
N PHE A 110 -0.51 -6.75 -0.74
CA PHE A 110 -1.83 -7.33 -0.63
C PHE A 110 -2.87 -6.24 -0.86
N SER A 111 -3.88 -6.49 -1.69
CA SER A 111 -5.06 -5.62 -1.83
C SER A 111 -6.34 -6.42 -1.99
N ALA A 112 -7.44 -5.85 -1.51
CA ALA A 112 -8.78 -6.41 -1.65
C ALA A 112 -9.83 -5.29 -1.59
N ASP A 113 -11.02 -5.56 -2.07
CA ASP A 113 -12.18 -4.69 -1.89
C ASP A 113 -12.98 -5.19 -0.69
N VAL A 114 -13.20 -4.33 0.31
CA VAL A 114 -14.02 -4.67 1.47
C VAL A 114 -15.50 -4.39 1.17
N SER A 115 -16.38 -5.27 1.62
CA SER A 115 -17.83 -5.07 1.65
C SER A 115 -18.32 -5.26 3.07
N TRP A 116 -18.76 -4.17 3.70
CA TRP A 116 -19.25 -4.18 5.08
C TRP A 116 -20.71 -4.63 5.15
N LEU A 117 -21.06 -5.37 6.20
CA LEU A 117 -22.44 -5.74 6.48
C LEU A 117 -23.26 -4.46 6.72
N GLY A 118 -24.41 -4.35 6.05
CA GLY A 118 -25.27 -3.17 6.10
C GLY A 118 -25.15 -2.23 4.90
N GLY A 119 -24.36 -2.58 3.88
CA GLY A 119 -24.33 -1.84 2.61
C GLY A 119 -23.61 -0.49 2.67
N LEU A 120 -22.93 -0.19 3.79
CA LEU A 120 -22.02 0.95 3.88
C LEU A 120 -20.84 0.67 2.92
N GLY A 121 -20.66 1.60 1.98
CA GLY A 121 -19.91 1.40 0.74
C GLY A 121 -18.58 0.67 0.85
N GLY A 122 -18.23 -0.06 -0.21
CA GLY A 122 -16.97 -0.80 -0.27
C GLY A 122 -15.77 0.13 -0.41
N ALA A 123 -14.72 -0.15 0.34
CA ALA A 123 -13.45 0.55 0.25
C ALA A 123 -12.36 -0.42 -0.22
N ASN A 124 -11.33 0.09 -0.89
CA ASN A 124 -10.14 -0.73 -1.13
C ASN A 124 -9.29 -0.77 0.15
N VAL A 125 -8.91 -1.97 0.57
CA VAL A 125 -7.96 -2.20 1.67
C VAL A 125 -6.66 -2.74 1.12
N TYR A 126 -5.54 -2.40 1.77
CA TYR A 126 -4.24 -2.93 1.40
C TYR A 126 -3.25 -2.97 2.57
N VAL A 127 -2.29 -3.88 2.43
CA VAL A 127 -1.05 -3.90 3.21
C VAL A 127 0.12 -3.97 2.24
N LYS A 128 0.90 -2.89 2.18
CA LYS A 128 1.99 -2.70 1.23
C LYS A 128 3.32 -2.63 1.97
N ALA A 129 4.24 -3.53 1.65
CA ALA A 129 5.64 -3.44 2.02
C ALA A 129 6.41 -2.66 0.95
N ILE A 130 7.28 -1.75 1.37
CA ILE A 130 8.15 -0.93 0.52
C ILE A 130 9.58 -1.12 1.02
N LEU A 131 10.45 -1.64 0.17
CA LEU A 131 11.87 -1.79 0.45
C LEU A 131 12.62 -0.57 -0.10
N SER A 132 13.49 0.01 0.70
CA SER A 132 14.39 1.10 0.30
C SER A 132 15.75 0.85 0.95
N GLY A 133 16.74 0.46 0.15
CA GLY A 133 18.01 -0.02 0.70
C GLY A 133 17.80 -1.29 1.51
N ASN A 134 18.14 -1.26 2.80
CA ASN A 134 17.88 -2.36 3.74
C ASN A 134 16.70 -2.10 4.69
N LEU A 135 15.95 -1.02 4.47
CA LEU A 135 14.80 -0.66 5.30
C LEU A 135 13.49 -1.05 4.61
N LEU A 136 12.69 -1.86 5.29
CA LEU A 136 11.32 -2.16 4.91
C LEU A 136 10.36 -1.23 5.66
N THR A 137 9.46 -0.59 4.93
CA THR A 137 8.35 0.19 5.49
C THR A 137 7.03 -0.44 5.09
N ILE A 138 6.14 -0.63 6.06
CA ILE A 138 4.79 -1.15 5.83
C ILE A 138 3.82 0.02 5.83
N SER A 139 3.05 0.17 4.76
CA SER A 139 1.97 1.15 4.62
C SER A 139 0.64 0.42 4.44
N THR A 140 -0.42 0.91 5.07
CA THR A 140 -1.70 0.21 5.12
C THR A 140 -2.87 1.16 4.92
N ARG A 141 -3.98 0.58 4.44
CA ARG A 141 -5.32 1.18 4.47
C ARG A 141 -6.28 0.07 4.85
N MET A 142 -6.88 0.17 6.02
CA MET A 142 -7.72 -0.85 6.65
C MET A 142 -8.80 -0.19 7.50
#